data_AF-A0A960TEU6-F1
#
_entry.id   AF-A0A960TEU6-F1
#
_cell.length_a   1.000
_cell.length_b   1.000
_cell.length_c   1.000
_cell.angle_alpha   90.00
_cell.angle_beta   90.00
_cell.angle_gamma   90.00
#
_symmetry.space_group_name_H-M   'P 1'
#
loop_
_entity.id
_entity.type
_entity.pdbx_description
1 polymer ?
#
loop_
_entity_poly.entity_id
_entity_poly.type
_entity_poly.pdbx_seq_one_letter_code
_entity_poly.pdbx_strand_id
1 'polypeptide(L)'
;MKKIIRENLKYILTVLIFWAFALPYIYSERDTLFEKYSLFVSPIGYRPKIMKKFMDKADKILANEFLDEKPANEEEWNRNVEPFLNRMQNVCEFYKKSGKRDEILKNPTWYEKNEQWSEDPSRLQPNGHNRSALPHTFDPGEKWKEHEESLLEALDYYKRALNYSGPEFLIAKRIQQVSAAVCRPEEAILAFSTFILNTETYAEKEIYKNKDIKKEMRGKTEKQKFSQVLAHIKSGKAPISTTDYIEGLIKLLKDTGFEKISPKESDLIYEKILFFYTNTTDPRQRFHEKNFRLKRGILLFEMSQREPKYLDRALLEFSAAAASENMSEIQTDKNNFYNALVFEANLYRVRCFLQKGDNKLALTILQKMMNDIRKIDDRAGAPKQAIQDRNLLHDYHLLRRKTLIQLGRKMEADEISYD
;
A
#
# COMPACT_ATOMS: atom_id res chain seq x y z
N MET A 1 -34.15 -58.33 25.20
CA MET A 1 -33.68 -57.67 23.96
C MET A 1 -34.76 -57.58 22.86
N LYS A 2 -35.31 -58.69 22.34
CA LYS A 2 -36.32 -58.65 21.26
C LYS A 2 -37.60 -57.83 21.58
N LYS A 3 -38.06 -57.80 22.84
CA LYS A 3 -39.25 -57.04 23.26
C LYS A 3 -39.01 -55.52 23.30
N ILE A 4 -37.85 -55.10 23.80
CA ILE A 4 -37.42 -53.68 23.88
C ILE A 4 -37.26 -53.08 22.47
N ILE A 5 -36.68 -53.84 21.53
CA ILE A 5 -36.53 -53.42 20.14
C ILE A 5 -37.90 -53.29 19.44
N ARG A 6 -38.88 -54.14 19.80
CA ARG A 6 -40.22 -54.14 19.20
C ARG A 6 -41.09 -52.99 19.71
N GLU A 7 -41.00 -52.67 21.00
CA GLU A 7 -41.74 -51.56 21.62
C GLU A 7 -41.16 -50.19 21.21
N ASN A 8 -39.84 -50.11 21.02
CA ASN A 8 -39.17 -48.87 20.59
C ASN A 8 -38.86 -48.80 19.09
N LEU A 9 -39.37 -49.74 18.29
CA LEU A 9 -39.08 -49.83 16.86
C LEU A 9 -39.42 -48.54 16.12
N LYS A 10 -40.55 -47.92 16.47
CA LYS A 10 -40.97 -46.63 15.91
C LYS A 10 -39.93 -45.54 16.19
N TYR A 11 -39.45 -45.43 17.44
CA TYR A 11 -38.43 -44.45 17.80
C TYR A 11 -37.10 -44.71 17.08
N ILE A 12 -36.66 -45.97 17.00
CA ILE A 12 -35.43 -46.36 16.30
C ILE A 12 -35.54 -46.01 14.80
N LEU A 13 -36.70 -46.27 14.19
CA LEU A 13 -36.93 -46.00 12.78
C LEU A 13 -37.02 -44.49 12.51
N THR A 14 -37.66 -43.71 13.39
CA THR A 14 -37.70 -42.24 13.30
C THR A 14 -36.30 -41.63 13.44
N VAL A 15 -35.47 -42.13 14.36
CA VAL A 15 -34.08 -41.69 14.51
C VAL A 15 -33.26 -42.05 13.27
N LEU A 16 -33.43 -43.24 12.72
CA LEU A 16 -32.76 -43.65 11.48
C LEU A 16 -33.17 -42.78 10.29
N ILE A 17 -34.47 -42.50 10.12
CA ILE A 17 -34.98 -41.62 9.06
C ILE A 17 -34.44 -40.20 9.25
N PHE A 18 -34.48 -39.68 10.48
CA PHE A 18 -33.92 -38.37 10.80
C PHE A 18 -32.44 -38.29 10.40
N TRP A 19 -31.62 -39.27 10.78
CA TRP A 19 -30.21 -39.30 10.42
C TRP A 19 -29.98 -39.55 8.92
N ALA A 20 -30.83 -40.33 8.25
CA ALA A 20 -30.74 -40.57 6.81
C ALA A 20 -30.96 -39.31 5.98
N PHE A 21 -31.75 -38.34 6.47
CA PHE A 21 -31.92 -37.03 5.84
C PHE A 21 -30.97 -35.96 6.39
N ALA A 22 -30.68 -35.99 7.69
CA ALA A 22 -29.79 -35.02 8.33
C ALA A 22 -28.33 -35.21 7.93
N LEU A 23 -27.82 -36.43 7.75
CA LEU A 23 -26.42 -36.66 7.35
C LEU A 23 -26.12 -36.11 5.95
N PRO A 24 -26.91 -36.41 4.90
CA PRO A 24 -26.68 -35.80 3.58
C PRO A 24 -26.81 -34.29 3.60
N TYR A 25 -27.79 -33.75 4.35
CA TYR A 25 -27.97 -32.30 4.47
C TYR A 25 -26.79 -31.63 5.17
N ILE A 26 -26.39 -32.13 6.35
CA ILE A 26 -25.24 -31.61 7.10
C ILE A 26 -23.96 -31.78 6.29
N TYR A 27 -23.79 -32.87 5.54
CA TYR A 27 -22.62 -33.09 4.71
C TYR A 27 -22.56 -32.15 3.50
N SER A 28 -23.70 -31.92 2.84
CA SER A 28 -23.83 -31.00 1.69
C SER A 28 -23.63 -29.55 2.10
N GLU A 29 -24.12 -29.15 3.27
CA GLU A 29 -24.06 -27.77 3.79
C GLU A 29 -23.03 -27.61 4.90
N ARG A 30 -22.05 -28.53 4.99
CA ARG A 30 -21.13 -28.57 6.14
C ARG A 30 -20.38 -27.26 6.29
N ASP A 31 -19.89 -26.71 5.19
CA ASP A 31 -19.03 -25.54 5.21
C ASP A 31 -19.84 -24.30 5.65
N THR A 32 -21.09 -24.15 5.17
CA THR A 32 -21.98 -23.04 5.56
C THR A 32 -22.47 -23.16 7.00
N LEU A 33 -22.73 -24.38 7.48
CA LEU A 33 -23.11 -24.66 8.88
C LEU A 33 -21.95 -24.41 9.83
N PHE A 34 -20.74 -24.88 9.50
CA PHE A 34 -19.54 -24.61 10.29
C PHE A 34 -19.17 -23.13 10.27
N GLU A 35 -19.34 -22.44 9.14
CA GLU A 35 -19.17 -20.99 9.06
C GLU A 35 -20.15 -20.27 9.99
N LYS A 36 -21.46 -20.54 9.88
CA LYS A 36 -22.49 -19.95 10.76
C LYS A 36 -22.25 -20.26 12.23
N TYR A 37 -21.90 -21.50 12.55
CA TYR A 37 -21.60 -21.91 13.91
C TYR A 37 -20.33 -21.24 14.45
N SER A 38 -19.29 -21.12 13.62
CA SER A 38 -18.05 -20.42 14.00
C SER A 38 -18.29 -18.92 14.24
N LEU A 39 -19.12 -18.27 13.43
CA LEU A 39 -19.56 -16.89 13.64
C LEU A 39 -20.42 -16.74 14.90
N PHE A 40 -21.20 -17.75 15.26
CA PHE A 40 -21.99 -17.75 16.50
C PHE A 40 -21.11 -17.92 17.74
N VAL A 41 -20.17 -18.86 17.72
CA VAL A 41 -19.27 -19.16 18.85
C VAL A 41 -18.21 -18.07 19.04
N SER A 42 -17.69 -17.53 17.94
CA SER A 42 -16.70 -16.46 17.91
C SER A 42 -17.13 -15.37 16.92
N PRO A 43 -18.05 -14.47 17.32
CA PRO A 43 -18.49 -13.42 16.43
C PRO A 43 -17.31 -12.49 16.13
N ILE A 44 -17.16 -12.21 14.83
CA ILE A 44 -16.18 -11.27 14.29
C ILE A 44 -16.39 -9.91 14.94
N GLY A 45 -15.29 -9.26 15.30
CA GLY A 45 -15.32 -7.97 15.98
C GLY A 45 -14.14 -7.77 16.91
N TYR A 46 -13.97 -6.53 17.37
CA TYR A 46 -12.81 -6.15 18.16
C TYR A 46 -12.72 -6.94 19.48
N ARG A 47 -11.77 -7.88 19.53
CA ARG A 47 -11.52 -8.77 20.68
C ARG A 47 -10.01 -8.94 20.85
N PRO A 48 -9.31 -7.96 21.45
CA PRO A 48 -7.84 -7.91 21.47
C PRO A 48 -7.20 -9.14 22.16
N LYS A 49 -7.89 -9.78 23.11
CA LYS A 49 -7.39 -11.02 23.75
C LYS A 49 -7.35 -12.21 22.80
N ILE A 50 -8.35 -12.36 21.92
CA ILE A 50 -8.40 -13.47 20.95
C ILE A 50 -7.42 -13.21 19.82
N MET A 51 -7.43 -11.96 19.32
CA MET A 51 -6.46 -11.44 18.38
C MET A 51 -5.02 -11.78 18.82
N LYS A 52 -4.63 -11.38 20.04
CA LYS A 52 -3.28 -11.61 20.58
C LYS A 52 -2.93 -13.10 20.65
N LYS A 53 -3.88 -13.98 21.02
CA LYS A 53 -3.65 -15.43 21.00
C LYS A 53 -3.31 -15.98 19.62
N PHE A 54 -3.95 -15.46 18.56
CA PHE A 54 -3.65 -15.89 17.20
C PHE A 54 -2.32 -15.31 16.70
N MET A 55 -2.04 -14.04 17.00
CA MET A 55 -0.72 -13.45 16.74
C MET A 55 0.38 -14.22 17.46
N ASP A 56 0.21 -14.53 18.74
CA ASP A 56 1.22 -15.24 19.53
C ASP A 56 1.53 -16.63 18.95
N LYS A 57 0.52 -17.31 18.39
CA LYS A 57 0.71 -18.60 17.69
C LYS A 57 1.49 -18.41 16.39
N ALA A 58 1.12 -17.42 15.58
CA ALA A 58 1.82 -17.13 14.32
C ALA A 58 3.29 -16.74 14.58
N ASP A 59 3.53 -15.85 15.54
CA ASP A 59 4.87 -15.45 15.96
C ASP A 59 5.68 -16.66 16.43
N LYS A 60 5.05 -17.60 17.16
CA LYS A 60 5.72 -18.81 17.67
C LYS A 60 6.12 -19.75 16.53
N ILE A 61 5.28 -19.90 15.51
CA ILE A 61 5.62 -20.73 14.33
C ILE A 61 6.85 -20.14 13.64
N LEU A 62 6.86 -18.83 13.38
CA LEU A 62 7.97 -18.15 12.72
C LEU A 62 9.23 -18.09 13.59
N ALA A 63 9.05 -17.91 14.91
CA ALA A 63 10.16 -18.00 15.85
C ALA A 63 10.77 -19.39 15.79
N ASN A 64 10.01 -20.47 16.02
CA ASN A 64 10.53 -21.84 15.97
C ASN A 64 11.24 -22.20 14.65
N GLU A 65 10.83 -21.59 13.54
CA GLU A 65 11.43 -21.83 12.23
C GLU A 65 12.76 -21.09 12.05
N PHE A 66 12.87 -19.84 12.54
CA PHE A 66 14.00 -18.95 12.23
C PHE A 66 14.88 -18.60 13.43
N LEU A 67 14.43 -18.88 14.65
CA LEU A 67 15.01 -18.46 15.92
C LEU A 67 14.86 -19.56 16.99
N ASP A 68 15.78 -19.57 17.95
CA ASP A 68 15.66 -20.45 19.11
C ASP A 68 14.66 -19.91 20.15
N GLU A 69 14.42 -18.59 20.16
CA GLU A 69 13.51 -17.93 21.11
C GLU A 69 12.56 -16.94 20.40
N LYS A 70 11.35 -16.79 20.97
CA LYS A 70 10.36 -15.82 20.47
C LYS A 70 10.83 -14.39 20.76
N PRO A 71 10.80 -13.47 19.77
CA PRO A 71 11.11 -12.07 20.02
C PRO A 71 10.17 -11.46 21.06
N ALA A 72 10.76 -10.79 22.05
CA ALA A 72 10.04 -10.20 23.18
C ALA A 72 9.36 -8.86 22.82
N ASN A 73 9.87 -8.16 21.79
CA ASN A 73 9.36 -6.88 21.34
C ASN A 73 9.47 -6.71 19.81
N GLU A 74 8.89 -5.61 19.30
CA GLU A 74 8.91 -5.30 17.86
C GLU A 74 10.31 -5.01 17.33
N GLU A 75 11.21 -4.47 18.15
CA GLU A 75 12.59 -4.21 17.74
C GLU A 75 13.35 -5.52 17.48
N GLU A 76 13.17 -6.51 18.35
CA GLU A 76 13.75 -7.83 18.22
C GLU A 76 13.15 -8.58 17.03
N TRP A 77 11.83 -8.45 16.81
CA TRP A 77 11.20 -8.94 15.57
C TRP A 77 11.86 -8.36 14.32
N ASN A 78 12.00 -7.03 14.26
CA ASN A 78 12.55 -6.33 13.09
C ASN A 78 14.05 -6.65 12.89
N ARG A 79 14.78 -6.99 13.95
CA ARG A 79 16.19 -7.39 13.85
C ARG A 79 16.37 -8.84 13.43
N ASN A 80 15.48 -9.73 13.87
CA ASN A 80 15.74 -11.17 13.79
C ASN A 80 14.85 -11.88 12.76
N VAL A 81 13.55 -11.56 12.71
CA VAL A 81 12.58 -12.23 11.82
C VAL A 81 12.39 -11.49 10.50
N GLU A 82 12.26 -10.17 10.54
CA GLU A 82 12.02 -9.36 9.33
C GLU A 82 13.09 -9.52 8.24
N PRO A 83 14.41 -9.61 8.53
CA PRO A 83 15.42 -9.84 7.51
C PRO A 83 15.24 -11.18 6.79
N PHE A 84 14.80 -12.22 7.51
CA PHE A 84 14.51 -13.51 6.89
C PHE A 84 13.31 -13.41 5.93
N LEU A 85 12.23 -12.78 6.37
CA LEU A 85 11.04 -12.57 5.53
C LEU A 85 11.37 -11.74 4.28
N ASN A 86 12.21 -10.72 4.42
CA ASN A 86 12.69 -9.90 3.30
C ASN A 86 13.52 -10.72 2.30
N ARG A 87 14.40 -11.62 2.78
CA ARG A 87 15.13 -12.54 1.89
C ARG A 87 14.19 -13.45 1.12
N MET A 88 13.14 -13.97 1.77
CA MET A 88 12.13 -14.81 1.10
C MET A 88 11.28 -14.02 0.10
N GLN A 89 10.94 -12.77 0.40
CA GLN A 89 10.31 -11.87 -0.56
C GLN A 89 11.20 -11.65 -1.79
N ASN A 90 12.51 -11.47 -1.62
CA ASN A 90 13.43 -11.33 -2.74
C ASN A 90 13.44 -12.58 -3.65
N VAL A 91 13.29 -13.79 -3.07
CA VAL A 91 13.08 -15.03 -3.84
C VAL A 91 11.84 -14.93 -4.74
N CYS A 92 10.71 -14.57 -4.15
CA CYS A 92 9.46 -14.40 -4.89
C CYS A 92 9.60 -13.38 -6.03
N GLU A 93 10.21 -12.24 -5.76
CA GLU A 93 10.40 -11.18 -6.75
C GLU A 93 11.35 -11.62 -7.88
N PHE A 94 12.43 -12.33 -7.54
CA PHE A 94 13.36 -12.88 -8.51
C PHE A 94 12.64 -13.82 -9.47
N TYR A 95 11.96 -14.86 -8.96
CA TYR A 95 11.28 -15.82 -9.81
C TYR A 95 10.09 -15.22 -10.57
N LYS A 96 9.39 -14.22 -10.03
CA LYS A 96 8.34 -13.47 -10.74
C LYS A 96 8.90 -12.67 -11.93
N LYS A 97 10.12 -12.15 -11.81
CA LYS A 97 10.84 -11.46 -12.91
C LYS A 97 11.42 -12.47 -13.91
N SER A 98 12.01 -13.57 -13.43
CA SER A 98 12.66 -14.60 -14.24
C SER A 98 11.67 -15.50 -14.99
N GLY A 99 10.45 -15.70 -14.48
CA GLY A 99 9.36 -16.38 -15.21
C GLY A 99 8.93 -15.67 -16.51
N LYS A 100 9.45 -14.46 -16.77
CA LYS A 100 9.29 -13.72 -18.03
C LYS A 100 10.51 -13.82 -18.96
N ARG A 101 11.53 -14.61 -18.61
CA ARG A 101 12.82 -14.74 -19.33
C ARG A 101 13.09 -16.22 -19.66
N ASP A 102 14.04 -16.47 -20.57
CA ASP A 102 14.44 -17.81 -21.03
C ASP A 102 14.80 -18.77 -19.88
N GLU A 103 14.63 -20.08 -20.12
CA GLU A 103 14.83 -21.14 -19.10
C GLU A 103 16.24 -21.15 -18.49
N ILE A 104 17.25 -20.67 -19.22
CA ILE A 104 18.65 -20.55 -18.77
C ILE A 104 18.80 -19.52 -17.63
N LEU A 105 17.90 -18.54 -17.55
CA LEU A 105 17.90 -17.47 -16.53
C LEU A 105 17.02 -17.80 -15.30
N LYS A 106 16.52 -19.03 -15.19
CA LYS A 106 15.76 -19.48 -14.01
C LYS A 106 16.64 -19.59 -12.76
N ASN A 107 17.94 -19.82 -12.92
CA ASN A 107 18.87 -19.95 -11.79
C ASN A 107 19.57 -18.61 -11.54
N PRO A 108 19.50 -18.07 -10.31
CA PRO A 108 20.19 -16.82 -9.99
C PRO A 108 21.71 -17.00 -10.12
N THR A 109 22.37 -15.98 -10.66
CA THR A 109 23.83 -15.94 -10.76
C THR A 109 24.45 -15.87 -9.35
N TRP A 110 25.74 -16.22 -9.22
CA TRP A 110 26.44 -16.10 -7.93
C TRP A 110 26.39 -14.66 -7.37
N TYR A 111 26.46 -13.65 -8.25
CA TYR A 111 26.38 -12.25 -7.83
C TYR A 111 24.99 -11.92 -7.29
N GLU A 112 23.92 -12.25 -8.03
CA GLU A 112 22.53 -12.04 -7.58
C GLU A 112 22.25 -12.78 -6.27
N LYS A 113 22.74 -14.04 -6.14
CA LYS A 113 22.68 -14.84 -4.92
C LYS A 113 23.24 -14.08 -3.71
N ASN A 114 24.43 -13.51 -3.85
CA ASN A 114 25.07 -12.82 -2.73
C ASN A 114 24.52 -11.41 -2.50
N GLU A 115 24.08 -10.69 -3.53
CA GLU A 115 23.47 -9.36 -3.39
C GLU A 115 22.13 -9.42 -2.66
N GLN A 116 21.27 -10.37 -3.01
CA GLN A 116 19.88 -10.38 -2.54
C GLN A 116 19.65 -11.28 -1.31
N TRP A 117 20.55 -12.23 -1.04
CA TRP A 117 20.37 -13.23 0.01
C TRP A 117 21.52 -13.36 1.03
N SER A 118 22.63 -12.63 0.86
CA SER A 118 23.67 -12.57 1.91
C SER A 118 23.14 -11.88 3.17
N GLU A 119 23.65 -12.30 4.34
CA GLU A 119 23.40 -11.64 5.62
C GLU A 119 24.02 -10.22 5.69
N ASP A 120 25.04 -9.95 4.86
CA ASP A 120 25.73 -8.65 4.80
C ASP A 120 26.03 -8.23 3.35
N PRO A 121 25.06 -7.62 2.64
CA PRO A 121 25.21 -7.20 1.25
C PRO A 121 26.20 -6.02 1.07
N SER A 122 26.46 -5.25 2.13
CA SER A 122 27.41 -4.12 2.16
C SER A 122 28.88 -4.53 1.99
N ARG A 123 29.20 -5.81 2.14
CA ARG A 123 30.57 -6.34 2.04
C ARG A 123 30.94 -6.87 0.65
N LEU A 124 30.07 -6.69 -0.34
CA LEU A 124 30.29 -7.16 -1.71
C LEU A 124 31.23 -6.22 -2.46
N GLN A 125 32.52 -6.58 -2.55
CA GLN A 125 33.46 -5.94 -3.48
C GLN A 125 33.56 -6.77 -4.77
N PRO A 126 33.69 -6.12 -5.96
CA PRO A 126 33.88 -6.82 -7.24
C PRO A 126 35.08 -7.78 -7.24
N ASN A 127 36.05 -7.51 -6.36
CA ASN A 127 37.34 -8.20 -6.30
C ASN A 127 37.37 -9.25 -5.17
N GLY A 128 36.39 -10.15 -5.14
CA GLY A 128 36.52 -11.55 -4.68
C GLY A 128 37.28 -11.91 -3.38
N HIS A 129 37.53 -11.01 -2.43
CA HIS A 129 38.29 -11.33 -1.21
C HIS A 129 37.42 -11.18 0.06
N ASN A 130 36.70 -12.28 0.34
CA ASN A 130 36.31 -12.84 1.64
C ASN A 130 35.44 -12.00 2.61
N ARG A 131 34.16 -12.39 2.83
CA ARG A 131 33.70 -13.38 3.84
C ARG A 131 32.16 -13.57 3.81
N SER A 132 31.72 -14.79 4.20
CA SER A 132 30.35 -15.35 4.21
C SER A 132 29.58 -15.28 2.88
N ALA A 133 30.22 -15.71 1.79
CA ALA A 133 29.49 -15.96 0.55
C ALA A 133 28.56 -17.16 0.73
N LEU A 134 27.33 -17.07 0.21
CA LEU A 134 26.44 -18.23 0.12
C LEU A 134 27.14 -19.33 -0.68
N PRO A 135 27.02 -20.62 -0.27
CA PRO A 135 27.60 -21.73 -1.01
C PRO A 135 27.21 -21.68 -2.49
N HIS A 136 28.11 -22.03 -3.41
CA HIS A 136 27.80 -22.08 -4.84
C HIS A 136 26.59 -22.99 -5.17
N THR A 137 26.33 -23.99 -4.32
CA THR A 137 25.21 -24.93 -4.40
C THR A 137 23.91 -24.45 -3.76
N PHE A 138 23.88 -23.26 -3.16
CA PHE A 138 22.68 -22.72 -2.52
C PHE A 138 21.62 -22.35 -3.58
N ASP A 139 20.48 -23.05 -3.62
CA ASP A 139 19.32 -22.68 -4.42
C ASP A 139 18.28 -21.95 -3.55
N PRO A 140 18.07 -20.63 -3.76
CA PRO A 140 17.07 -19.87 -3.02
C PRO A 140 15.64 -20.43 -3.19
N GLY A 141 15.32 -21.06 -4.32
CA GLY A 141 14.00 -21.64 -4.57
C GLY A 141 13.72 -22.90 -3.76
N GLU A 142 14.72 -23.77 -3.59
CA GLU A 142 14.60 -24.94 -2.71
C GLU A 142 14.50 -24.52 -1.25
N LYS A 143 15.33 -23.57 -0.82
CA LYS A 143 15.27 -23.01 0.54
C LYS A 143 13.95 -22.35 0.86
N TRP A 144 13.35 -21.64 -0.10
CA TRP A 144 12.01 -21.09 0.08
C TRP A 144 10.95 -22.18 0.29
N LYS A 145 11.01 -23.27 -0.49
CA LYS A 145 10.07 -24.40 -0.34
C LYS A 145 10.18 -25.10 1.01
N GLU A 146 11.38 -25.20 1.57
CA GLU A 146 11.59 -25.78 2.91
C GLU A 146 10.78 -25.05 3.99
N HIS A 147 10.63 -23.72 3.87
CA HIS A 147 9.96 -22.88 4.88
C HIS A 147 8.53 -22.47 4.48
N GLU A 148 8.07 -22.85 3.29
CA GLU A 148 6.78 -22.41 2.73
C GLU A 148 5.60 -22.81 3.63
N GLU A 149 5.59 -24.04 4.16
CA GLU A 149 4.50 -24.54 5.00
C GLU A 149 4.36 -23.73 6.29
N SER A 150 5.46 -23.48 7.01
CA SER A 150 5.49 -22.68 8.23
C SER A 150 5.05 -21.23 7.97
N LEU A 151 5.47 -20.65 6.84
CA LEU A 151 5.05 -19.29 6.44
C LEU A 151 3.56 -19.23 6.12
N LEU A 152 3.01 -20.22 5.42
CA LEU A 152 1.57 -20.31 5.10
C LEU A 152 0.73 -20.53 6.36
N GLU A 153 1.19 -21.37 7.29
CA GLU A 153 0.50 -21.59 8.57
C GLU A 153 0.47 -20.30 9.41
N ALA A 154 1.61 -19.62 9.51
CA ALA A 154 1.69 -18.34 10.21
C ALA A 154 0.76 -17.28 9.57
N LEU A 155 0.74 -17.21 8.23
CA LEU A 155 -0.15 -16.32 7.50
C LEU A 155 -1.63 -16.58 7.81
N ASP A 156 -2.05 -17.84 7.86
CA ASP A 156 -3.43 -18.20 8.21
C ASP A 156 -3.80 -17.74 9.62
N TYR A 157 -2.90 -17.92 10.59
CA TYR A 157 -3.13 -17.42 11.95
C TYR A 157 -3.19 -15.88 12.02
N TYR A 158 -2.36 -15.15 11.27
CA TYR A 158 -2.48 -13.70 11.18
C TYR A 158 -3.81 -13.25 10.53
N LYS A 159 -4.26 -13.94 9.48
CA LYS A 159 -5.57 -13.68 8.85
C LYS A 159 -6.72 -13.94 9.83
N ARG A 160 -6.65 -15.00 10.63
CA ARG A 160 -7.61 -15.24 11.72
C ARG A 160 -7.54 -14.13 12.78
N ALA A 161 -6.35 -13.63 13.11
CA ALA A 161 -6.18 -12.52 14.04
C ALA A 161 -6.84 -11.22 13.52
N LEU A 162 -6.77 -10.97 12.21
CA LEU A 162 -7.38 -9.81 11.55
C LEU A 162 -8.90 -9.70 11.81
N ASN A 163 -9.60 -10.83 11.88
CA ASN A 163 -11.04 -10.85 12.20
C ASN A 163 -11.37 -10.30 13.60
N TYR A 164 -10.38 -10.18 14.48
CA TYR A 164 -10.53 -9.70 15.84
C TYR A 164 -9.73 -8.41 16.13
N SER A 165 -9.03 -7.88 15.13
CA SER A 165 -8.02 -6.84 15.30
C SER A 165 -8.60 -5.47 15.64
N GLY A 166 -9.74 -5.11 15.07
CA GLY A 166 -10.25 -3.74 15.15
C GLY A 166 -9.24 -2.74 14.56
N PRO A 167 -8.93 -1.62 15.25
CA PRO A 167 -7.99 -0.60 14.76
C PRO A 167 -6.51 -0.95 15.02
N GLU A 168 -6.14 -2.23 15.03
CA GLU A 168 -4.76 -2.68 15.30
C GLU A 168 -3.95 -2.78 14.00
N PHE A 169 -2.94 -1.90 13.85
CA PHE A 169 -2.12 -1.80 12.65
C PHE A 169 -1.13 -2.95 12.51
N LEU A 170 -0.58 -3.44 13.62
CA LEU A 170 0.50 -4.42 13.63
C LEU A 170 0.15 -5.71 12.88
N ILE A 171 -1.12 -6.12 12.91
CA ILE A 171 -1.58 -7.32 12.22
C ILE A 171 -1.51 -7.15 10.70
N ALA A 172 -1.90 -5.99 10.19
CA ALA A 172 -1.82 -5.72 8.76
C ALA A 172 -0.36 -5.70 8.29
N LYS A 173 0.55 -5.15 9.12
CA LYS A 173 2.00 -5.19 8.87
C LYS A 173 2.55 -6.62 8.85
N ARG A 174 2.17 -7.47 9.81
CA ARG A 174 2.58 -8.88 9.85
C ARG A 174 2.08 -9.66 8.64
N ILE A 175 0.80 -9.47 8.26
CA ILE A 175 0.24 -10.08 7.05
C ILE A 175 1.04 -9.63 5.83
N GLN A 176 1.32 -8.32 5.68
CA GLN A 176 2.12 -7.81 4.56
C GLN A 176 3.49 -8.50 4.45
N GLN A 177 4.25 -8.57 5.54
CA GLN A 177 5.59 -9.15 5.55
C GLN A 177 5.56 -10.64 5.16
N VAL A 178 4.68 -11.42 5.80
CA VAL A 178 4.59 -12.86 5.54
C VAL A 178 3.98 -13.15 4.17
N SER A 179 2.96 -12.40 3.74
CA SER A 179 2.33 -12.58 2.44
C SER A 179 3.28 -12.27 1.30
N ALA A 180 4.15 -11.26 1.46
CA ALA A 180 5.21 -10.98 0.49
C ALA A 180 6.23 -12.13 0.44
N ALA A 181 6.59 -12.71 1.59
CA ALA A 181 7.48 -13.85 1.68
C ALA A 181 6.92 -15.13 1.02
N VAL A 182 5.60 -15.35 0.99
CA VAL A 182 4.96 -16.49 0.30
C VAL A 182 4.45 -16.16 -1.11
N CYS A 183 4.91 -15.05 -1.69
CA CYS A 183 4.56 -14.60 -3.04
C CYS A 183 3.05 -14.31 -3.24
N ARG A 184 2.31 -13.93 -2.19
CA ARG A 184 0.88 -13.56 -2.23
C ARG A 184 0.65 -12.10 -1.79
N PRO A 185 1.26 -11.11 -2.47
CA PRO A 185 1.17 -9.70 -2.05
C PRO A 185 -0.25 -9.13 -2.04
N GLU A 186 -1.21 -9.78 -2.72
CA GLU A 186 -2.61 -9.37 -2.74
C GLU A 186 -3.28 -9.45 -1.36
N GLU A 187 -2.80 -10.33 -0.48
CA GLU A 187 -3.29 -10.45 0.91
C GLU A 187 -3.05 -9.17 1.72
N ALA A 188 -2.00 -8.41 1.37
CA ALA A 188 -1.73 -7.10 2.00
C ALA A 188 -2.84 -6.07 1.68
N ILE A 189 -3.46 -6.14 0.49
CA ILE A 189 -4.60 -5.27 0.13
C ILE A 189 -5.76 -5.52 1.08
N LEU A 190 -6.10 -6.80 1.28
CA LEU A 190 -7.19 -7.20 2.16
C LEU A 190 -6.89 -6.81 3.61
N ALA A 191 -5.65 -6.99 4.05
CA ALA A 191 -5.23 -6.64 5.40
C ALA A 191 -5.34 -5.13 5.69
N PHE A 192 -4.75 -4.28 4.84
CA PHE A 192 -4.80 -2.83 5.05
C PHE A 192 -6.19 -2.25 4.82
N SER A 193 -6.95 -2.73 3.83
CA SER A 193 -8.35 -2.29 3.64
C SER A 193 -9.22 -2.64 4.85
N THR A 194 -9.06 -3.84 5.41
CA THR A 194 -9.77 -4.27 6.63
C THR A 194 -9.37 -3.43 7.84
N PHE A 195 -8.07 -3.16 8.01
CA PHE A 195 -7.57 -2.26 9.07
C PHE A 195 -8.18 -0.85 8.97
N ILE A 196 -8.17 -0.25 7.78
CA ILE A 196 -8.74 1.08 7.53
C ILE A 196 -10.24 1.08 7.84
N LEU A 197 -10.99 0.09 7.33
CA LEU A 197 -12.43 -0.03 7.54
C LEU A 197 -12.76 -0.21 9.03
N ASN A 198 -12.02 -1.08 9.72
CA ASN A 198 -12.22 -1.31 11.16
C ASN A 198 -11.91 -0.07 11.98
N THR A 199 -10.89 0.68 11.60
CA THR A 199 -10.51 1.95 12.25
C THR A 199 -11.60 3.01 12.08
N GLU A 200 -12.10 3.19 10.86
CA GLU A 200 -13.19 4.12 10.56
C GLU A 200 -14.49 3.73 11.27
N THR A 201 -14.85 2.44 11.25
CA THR A 201 -16.03 1.90 11.93
C THR A 201 -15.93 2.07 13.45
N TYR A 202 -14.74 1.88 14.02
CA TYR A 202 -14.50 2.09 15.44
C TYR A 202 -14.67 3.56 15.81
N ALA A 203 -14.03 4.46 15.07
CA ALA A 203 -14.15 5.91 15.27
C ALA A 203 -15.62 6.37 15.14
N GLU A 204 -16.34 5.87 14.15
CA GLU A 204 -17.77 6.15 13.98
C GLU A 204 -18.59 5.69 15.20
N LYS A 205 -18.36 4.48 15.70
CA LYS A 205 -19.04 3.96 16.90
C LYS A 205 -18.75 4.80 18.14
N GLU A 206 -17.51 5.23 18.34
CA GLU A 206 -17.13 6.12 19.46
C GLU A 206 -17.86 7.47 19.37
N ILE A 207 -17.90 8.09 18.18
CA ILE A 207 -18.63 9.34 17.95
C ILE A 207 -20.12 9.18 18.32
N TYR A 208 -20.75 8.07 17.93
CA TYR A 208 -22.17 7.82 18.21
C TYR A 208 -22.49 7.42 19.65
N LYS A 209 -21.50 7.12 20.49
CA LYS A 209 -21.72 6.96 21.94
C LYS A 209 -22.08 8.30 22.59
N ASN A 210 -21.58 9.41 22.06
CA ASN A 210 -21.96 10.74 22.52
C ASN A 210 -23.34 11.13 21.95
N LYS A 211 -24.33 11.29 22.84
CA LYS A 211 -25.73 11.57 22.46
C LYS A 211 -25.89 12.93 21.75
N ASP A 212 -25.05 13.90 22.08
CA ASP A 212 -25.16 15.26 21.51
C ASP A 212 -24.61 15.27 20.08
N ILE A 213 -23.43 14.67 19.86
CA ILE A 213 -22.85 14.53 18.52
C ILE A 213 -23.73 13.63 17.64
N LYS A 214 -24.34 12.58 18.20
CA LYS A 214 -25.29 11.73 17.49
C LYS A 214 -26.51 12.49 16.97
N LYS A 215 -27.01 13.51 17.70
CA LYS A 215 -28.12 14.36 17.23
C LYS A 215 -27.66 15.27 16.10
N GLU A 216 -26.49 15.90 16.25
CA GLU A 216 -25.89 16.76 15.23
C GLU A 216 -25.61 16.01 13.91
N MET A 217 -25.26 14.73 13.99
CA MET A 217 -24.97 13.86 12.84
C MET A 217 -26.20 13.46 12.00
N ARG A 218 -27.42 13.53 12.54
CA ARG A 218 -28.64 13.06 11.82
C ARG A 218 -29.00 13.89 10.59
N GLY A 219 -28.66 15.18 10.58
CA GLY A 219 -28.95 16.09 9.46
C GLY A 219 -27.80 16.26 8.46
N LYS A 220 -26.67 15.58 8.66
CA LYS A 220 -25.46 15.76 7.86
C LYS A 220 -25.40 14.80 6.68
N THR A 221 -24.79 15.23 5.57
CA THR A 221 -24.53 14.38 4.41
C THR A 221 -23.49 13.30 4.75
N GLU A 222 -23.42 12.23 3.95
CA GLU A 222 -22.42 11.17 4.15
C GLU A 222 -20.99 11.70 4.15
N LYS A 223 -20.67 12.65 3.24
CA LYS A 223 -19.36 13.31 3.21
C LYS A 223 -19.06 14.06 4.50
N GLN A 224 -20.02 14.79 5.05
CA GLN A 224 -19.85 15.51 6.32
C GLN A 224 -19.70 14.57 7.52
N LYS A 225 -20.40 13.43 7.50
CA LYS A 225 -20.23 12.38 8.51
C LYS A 225 -18.83 11.78 8.43
N PHE A 226 -18.39 11.45 7.22
CA PHE A 226 -17.06 10.91 6.96
C PHE A 226 -15.93 11.86 7.38
N SER A 227 -16.05 13.16 7.07
CA SER A 227 -15.07 14.16 7.54
C SER A 227 -14.98 14.25 9.06
N GLN A 228 -16.09 14.02 9.79
CA GLN A 228 -16.05 13.96 11.26
C GLN A 228 -15.38 12.70 11.78
N VAL A 229 -15.55 11.56 11.11
CA VAL A 229 -14.80 10.33 11.42
C VAL A 229 -13.30 10.59 11.27
N LEU A 230 -12.87 11.19 10.15
CA LEU A 230 -11.46 11.54 9.95
C LEU A 230 -10.97 12.58 10.96
N ALA A 231 -11.79 13.58 11.31
CA ALA A 231 -11.44 14.57 12.34
C ALA A 231 -11.26 13.91 13.72
N HIS A 232 -12.07 12.90 14.05
CA HIS A 232 -11.95 12.14 15.27
C HIS A 232 -10.64 11.33 15.30
N ILE A 233 -10.32 10.64 14.20
CA ILE A 233 -9.04 9.93 14.03
C ILE A 233 -7.85 10.90 14.16
N LYS A 234 -7.94 12.08 13.51
CA LYS A 234 -6.91 13.13 13.57
C LYS A 234 -6.73 13.72 14.98
N SER A 235 -7.78 13.66 15.81
CA SER A 235 -7.72 14.16 17.19
C SER A 235 -6.95 13.25 18.15
N GLY A 236 -6.59 12.03 17.73
CA GLY A 236 -5.81 11.08 18.54
C GLY A 236 -6.56 10.55 19.78
N LYS A 237 -7.89 10.61 19.79
CA LYS A 237 -8.72 10.10 20.90
C LYS A 237 -9.04 8.62 20.63
N ALA A 238 -8.79 7.74 21.62
CA ALA A 238 -8.98 6.27 21.59
C ALA A 238 -7.75 5.48 21.03
N PRO A 239 -7.74 4.12 20.94
CA PRO A 239 -6.55 3.33 20.57
C PRO A 239 -6.23 3.41 19.07
N ILE A 240 -6.54 4.54 18.43
CA ILE A 240 -6.32 4.80 17.01
C ILE A 240 -5.12 5.74 16.90
N SER A 241 -3.98 5.19 16.49
CA SER A 241 -2.82 6.00 16.12
C SER A 241 -3.09 6.67 14.78
N THR A 242 -3.09 8.01 14.75
CA THR A 242 -3.19 8.79 13.51
C THR A 242 -2.06 8.42 12.54
N THR A 243 -0.85 8.22 13.08
CA THR A 243 0.33 7.84 12.30
C THR A 243 0.11 6.50 11.61
N ASP A 244 -0.37 5.50 12.34
CA ASP A 244 -0.58 4.15 11.83
C ASP A 244 -1.71 4.12 10.80
N TYR A 245 -2.76 4.92 10.99
CA TYR A 245 -3.83 5.06 10.02
C TYR A 245 -3.33 5.68 8.70
N ILE A 246 -2.53 6.74 8.78
CA ILE A 246 -1.91 7.35 7.59
C ILE A 246 -0.94 6.35 6.94
N GLU A 247 -0.15 5.64 7.72
CA GLU A 247 0.77 4.62 7.21
C GLU A 247 0.01 3.49 6.49
N GLY A 248 -1.10 3.00 7.05
CA GLY A 248 -1.96 2.00 6.41
C GLY A 248 -2.52 2.47 5.07
N LEU A 249 -2.97 3.74 4.97
CA LEU A 249 -3.41 4.32 3.71
C LEU A 249 -2.27 4.40 2.68
N ILE A 250 -1.07 4.79 3.12
CA ILE A 250 0.11 4.90 2.24
C ILE A 250 0.54 3.52 1.74
N LYS A 251 0.59 2.51 2.62
CA LYS A 251 0.96 1.13 2.26
C LYS A 251 -0.05 0.54 1.28
N LEU A 252 -1.35 0.79 1.47
CA LEU A 252 -2.37 0.37 0.53
C LEU A 252 -2.13 0.95 -0.87
N LEU A 253 -1.75 2.22 -1.00
CA LEU A 253 -1.44 2.82 -2.31
C LEU A 253 -0.14 2.30 -2.93
N LYS A 254 0.96 2.32 -2.16
CA LYS A 254 2.32 2.08 -2.70
C LYS A 254 2.65 0.61 -2.89
N ASP A 255 2.31 -0.21 -1.90
CA ASP A 255 2.90 -1.55 -1.77
C ASP A 255 2.06 -2.62 -2.49
N THR A 256 0.89 -2.23 -3.02
CA THR A 256 -0.07 -3.19 -3.59
C THR A 256 -0.46 -2.91 -5.05
N GLY A 257 -0.03 -1.78 -5.61
CA GLY A 257 -0.42 -1.37 -6.96
C GLY A 257 -1.91 -1.01 -7.10
N PHE A 258 -2.59 -0.72 -5.98
CA PHE A 258 -4.02 -0.43 -5.92
C PHE A 258 -4.46 0.69 -6.88
N GLU A 259 -3.60 1.68 -7.13
CA GLU A 259 -3.81 2.74 -8.13
C GLU A 259 -4.12 2.23 -9.53
N LYS A 260 -3.52 1.11 -9.94
CA LYS A 260 -3.74 0.51 -11.26
C LYS A 260 -4.98 -0.36 -11.30
N ILE A 261 -5.27 -1.04 -10.18
CA ILE A 261 -6.39 -1.99 -10.05
C ILE A 261 -7.70 -1.23 -9.87
N SER A 262 -7.70 -0.19 -9.03
CA SER A 262 -8.89 0.51 -8.56
C SER A 262 -8.69 2.04 -8.49
N PRO A 263 -8.58 2.74 -9.64
CA PRO A 263 -8.26 4.17 -9.67
C PRO A 263 -9.23 5.08 -8.90
N LYS A 264 -10.53 4.74 -8.87
CA LYS A 264 -11.56 5.54 -8.19
C LYS A 264 -11.44 5.42 -6.68
N GLU A 265 -11.18 4.23 -6.18
CA GLU A 265 -10.95 3.93 -4.78
C GLU A 265 -9.63 4.55 -4.31
N SER A 266 -8.60 4.55 -5.16
CA SER A 266 -7.35 5.27 -4.89
C SER A 266 -7.55 6.78 -4.77
N ASP A 267 -8.40 7.41 -5.60
CA ASP A 267 -8.76 8.83 -5.45
C ASP A 267 -9.37 9.12 -4.06
N LEU A 268 -10.20 8.21 -3.54
CA LEU A 268 -10.75 8.31 -2.18
C LEU A 268 -9.66 8.17 -1.12
N ILE A 269 -8.71 7.25 -1.29
CA ILE A 269 -7.59 7.09 -0.34
C ILE A 269 -6.70 8.34 -0.35
N TYR A 270 -6.40 8.92 -1.52
CA TYR A 270 -5.69 10.18 -1.62
C TYR A 270 -6.42 11.32 -0.90
N GLU A 271 -7.74 11.41 -1.03
CA GLU A 271 -8.56 12.39 -0.31
C GLU A 271 -8.44 12.21 1.21
N LYS A 272 -8.49 10.97 1.69
CA LYS A 272 -8.28 10.64 3.12
C LYS A 272 -6.90 11.09 3.59
N ILE A 273 -5.84 10.77 2.86
CA ILE A 273 -4.46 11.16 3.22
C ILE A 273 -4.33 12.69 3.26
N LEU A 274 -4.83 13.39 2.23
CA LEU A 274 -4.76 14.85 2.15
C LEU A 274 -5.49 15.52 3.31
N PHE A 275 -6.60 14.96 3.80
CA PHE A 275 -7.29 15.49 4.98
C PHE A 275 -6.36 15.62 6.21
N PHE A 276 -5.45 14.67 6.42
CA PHE A 276 -4.51 14.73 7.55
C PHE A 276 -3.42 15.77 7.35
N TYR A 277 -2.94 15.96 6.13
CA TYR A 277 -1.88 16.92 5.83
C TYR A 277 -2.37 18.35 5.58
N THR A 278 -3.65 18.55 5.25
CA THR A 278 -4.20 19.90 5.05
C THR A 278 -4.10 20.78 6.31
N ASN A 279 -3.83 22.06 6.08
CA ASN A 279 -3.68 23.13 7.09
C ASN A 279 -2.56 22.90 8.10
N THR A 280 -1.55 22.10 7.76
CA THR A 280 -0.37 21.92 8.62
C THR A 280 0.58 23.10 8.52
N THR A 281 1.18 23.48 9.64
CA THR A 281 2.26 24.46 9.71
C THR A 281 3.64 23.81 9.60
N ASP A 282 3.73 22.48 9.71
CA ASP A 282 4.99 21.74 9.64
C ASP A 282 5.52 21.69 8.19
N PRO A 283 6.72 22.24 7.92
CA PRO A 283 7.33 22.21 6.60
C PRO A 283 7.44 20.83 5.96
N ARG A 284 7.71 19.79 6.77
CA ARG A 284 7.83 18.40 6.29
C ARG A 284 6.49 17.83 5.85
N GLN A 285 5.45 18.10 6.64
CA GLN A 285 4.10 17.67 6.30
C GLN A 285 3.55 18.39 5.07
N ARG A 286 3.89 19.66 4.86
CA ARG A 286 3.56 20.38 3.63
C ARG A 286 4.22 19.78 2.39
N PHE A 287 5.48 19.35 2.49
CA PHE A 287 6.14 18.62 1.41
C PHE A 287 5.37 17.33 1.08
N HIS A 288 4.97 16.56 2.09
CA HIS A 288 4.15 15.37 1.89
C HIS A 288 2.80 15.69 1.25
N GLU A 289 2.12 16.75 1.71
CA GLU A 289 0.87 17.23 1.12
C GLU A 289 1.02 17.45 -0.38
N LYS A 290 2.02 18.25 -0.81
CA LYS A 290 2.25 18.55 -2.22
C LYS A 290 2.58 17.31 -3.04
N ASN A 291 3.35 16.38 -2.48
CA ASN A 291 3.65 15.11 -3.14
C ASN A 291 2.38 14.27 -3.34
N PHE A 292 1.53 14.16 -2.33
CA PHE A 292 0.25 13.44 -2.46
C PHE A 292 -0.72 14.15 -3.43
N ARG A 293 -0.74 15.49 -3.47
CA ARG A 293 -1.52 16.26 -4.46
C ARG A 293 -1.03 16.00 -5.88
N LEU A 294 0.29 16.03 -6.10
CA LEU A 294 0.88 15.70 -7.40
C LEU A 294 0.45 14.30 -7.86
N LYS A 295 0.62 13.29 -7.01
CA LYS A 295 0.26 11.91 -7.34
C LYS A 295 -1.25 11.72 -7.59
N ARG A 296 -2.10 12.31 -6.75
CA ARG A 296 -3.55 12.33 -6.97
C ARG A 296 -3.89 13.01 -8.29
N GLY A 297 -3.22 14.11 -8.60
CA GLY A 297 -3.36 14.82 -9.88
C GLY A 297 -3.02 13.94 -11.07
N ILE A 298 -1.91 13.18 -11.01
CA ILE A 298 -1.50 12.22 -12.06
C ILE A 298 -2.58 11.16 -12.25
N LEU A 299 -3.08 10.56 -11.17
CA LEU A 299 -4.16 9.57 -11.22
C LEU A 299 -5.44 10.14 -11.87
N LEU A 300 -5.85 11.34 -11.48
CA LEU A 300 -7.01 12.03 -12.05
C LEU A 300 -6.80 12.38 -13.53
N PHE A 301 -5.59 12.77 -13.90
CA PHE A 301 -5.21 13.05 -15.29
C PHE A 301 -5.28 11.79 -16.16
N GLU A 302 -4.78 10.66 -15.67
CA GLU A 302 -4.90 9.35 -16.35
C GLU A 302 -6.38 8.94 -16.51
N MET A 303 -7.18 9.08 -15.45
CA MET A 303 -8.62 8.82 -15.52
C MET A 303 -9.34 9.76 -16.50
N SER A 304 -8.85 10.98 -16.70
CA SER A 304 -9.43 11.97 -17.62
C SER A 304 -9.36 11.54 -19.09
N GLN A 305 -8.41 10.66 -19.44
CA GLN A 305 -8.31 10.11 -20.80
C GLN A 305 -9.54 9.28 -21.18
N ARG A 306 -10.21 8.68 -20.17
CA ARG A 306 -11.45 7.91 -20.35
C ARG A 306 -12.68 8.74 -20.03
N GLU A 307 -12.62 9.52 -18.95
CA GLU A 307 -13.74 10.30 -18.42
C GLU A 307 -13.32 11.78 -18.27
N PRO A 308 -13.57 12.66 -19.27
CA PRO A 308 -13.04 14.03 -19.31
C PRO A 308 -13.34 14.90 -18.08
N LYS A 309 -14.41 14.59 -17.33
CA LYS A 309 -14.79 15.29 -16.08
C LYS A 309 -13.69 15.32 -15.01
N TYR A 310 -12.72 14.40 -15.05
CA TYR A 310 -11.63 14.37 -14.09
C TYR A 310 -10.51 15.40 -14.39
N LEU A 311 -10.48 15.96 -15.60
CA LEU A 311 -9.43 16.88 -16.03
C LEU A 311 -9.41 18.17 -15.18
N ASP A 312 -10.57 18.72 -14.86
CA ASP A 312 -10.69 19.91 -14.00
C ASP A 312 -10.19 19.63 -12.58
N ARG A 313 -10.51 18.45 -12.05
CA ARG A 313 -10.04 18.01 -10.73
C ARG A 313 -8.52 17.83 -10.72
N ALA A 314 -7.95 17.24 -11.76
CA ALA A 314 -6.51 17.10 -11.91
C ALA A 314 -5.82 18.48 -11.94
N LEU A 315 -6.36 19.43 -12.69
CA LEU A 315 -5.84 20.79 -12.77
C LEU A 315 -5.82 21.50 -11.41
N LEU A 316 -6.86 21.32 -10.60
CA LEU A 316 -6.93 21.85 -9.24
C LEU A 316 -5.82 21.28 -8.36
N GLU A 317 -5.63 19.96 -8.39
CA GLU A 317 -4.58 19.30 -7.59
C GLU A 317 -3.17 19.71 -8.01
N PHE A 318 -2.90 19.79 -9.32
CA PHE A 318 -1.60 20.27 -9.80
C PHE A 318 -1.37 21.74 -9.48
N SER A 319 -2.41 22.58 -9.51
CA SER A 319 -2.29 24.00 -9.15
C SER A 319 -1.98 24.17 -7.65
N ALA A 320 -2.58 23.34 -6.80
CA ALA A 320 -2.27 23.32 -5.37
C ALA A 320 -0.86 22.76 -5.09
N ALA A 321 -0.42 21.72 -5.81
CA ALA A 321 0.94 21.19 -5.70
C ALA A 321 2.01 22.18 -6.20
N ALA A 322 1.70 22.96 -7.24
CA ALA A 322 2.60 23.94 -7.83
C ALA A 322 2.63 25.30 -7.11
N ALA A 323 1.80 25.50 -6.09
CA ALA A 323 1.77 26.75 -5.35
C ALA A 323 3.14 27.00 -4.69
N SER A 324 3.74 28.16 -4.98
CA SER A 324 5.02 28.57 -4.41
C SER A 324 4.83 28.98 -2.95
N GLU A 325 5.63 28.42 -2.05
CA GLU A 325 5.72 28.85 -0.65
C GLU A 325 7.17 29.16 -0.29
N ASN A 326 7.36 30.18 0.56
CA ASN A 326 8.67 30.50 1.12
C ASN A 326 9.05 29.44 2.16
N MET A 327 9.73 28.40 1.72
CA MET A 327 10.20 27.29 2.57
C MET A 327 11.68 27.46 2.92
N SER A 328 12.02 28.60 3.54
CA SER A 328 13.41 28.93 3.92
C SER A 328 14.01 27.99 4.99
N GLU A 329 13.22 27.10 5.58
CA GLU A 329 13.61 26.21 6.69
C GLU A 329 13.87 24.75 6.27
N ILE A 330 13.72 24.41 4.98
CA ILE A 330 13.98 23.05 4.49
C ILE A 330 15.48 22.90 4.19
N GLN A 331 16.12 21.87 4.77
CA GLN A 331 17.50 21.45 4.45
C GLN A 331 17.76 21.41 2.93
N THR A 332 18.94 21.84 2.50
CA THR A 332 19.33 22.05 1.10
C THR A 332 18.99 20.90 0.16
N ASP A 333 19.21 19.64 0.57
CA ASP A 333 18.93 18.47 -0.28
C ASP A 333 17.43 18.27 -0.54
N LYS A 334 16.59 18.58 0.44
CA LYS A 334 15.13 18.51 0.33
C LYS A 334 14.55 19.68 -0.47
N ASN A 335 15.28 20.80 -0.57
CA ASN A 335 14.89 21.92 -1.40
C ASN A 335 14.93 21.58 -2.90
N ASN A 336 15.90 20.76 -3.32
CA ASN A 336 15.99 20.31 -4.72
C ASN A 336 14.84 19.37 -5.10
N PHE A 337 14.48 18.41 -4.24
CA PHE A 337 13.29 17.56 -4.46
C PHE A 337 12.00 18.36 -4.51
N TYR A 338 11.89 19.39 -3.67
CA TYR A 338 10.74 20.30 -3.67
C TYR A 338 10.65 21.08 -4.99
N ASN A 339 11.76 21.64 -5.48
CA ASN A 339 11.80 22.34 -6.76
C ASN A 339 11.42 21.42 -7.93
N ALA A 340 11.94 20.18 -7.94
CA ALA A 340 11.60 19.18 -8.95
C ALA A 340 10.10 18.84 -8.92
N LEU A 341 9.51 18.65 -7.74
CA LEU A 341 8.09 18.38 -7.56
C LEU A 341 7.21 19.53 -8.08
N VAL A 342 7.54 20.77 -7.73
CA VAL A 342 6.80 21.96 -8.19
C VAL A 342 6.91 22.12 -9.70
N PHE A 343 8.08 21.85 -10.27
CA PHE A 343 8.29 21.88 -11.72
C PHE A 343 7.48 20.80 -12.42
N GLU A 344 7.53 19.57 -11.92
CA GLU A 344 6.74 18.45 -12.44
C GLU A 344 5.24 18.76 -12.38
N ALA A 345 4.73 19.30 -11.27
CA ALA A 345 3.35 19.73 -11.14
C ALA A 345 2.97 20.77 -12.23
N ASN A 346 3.85 21.73 -12.52
CA ASN A 346 3.62 22.70 -13.59
C ASN A 346 3.65 22.06 -15.00
N LEU A 347 4.52 21.08 -15.26
CA LEU A 347 4.49 20.32 -16.52
C LEU A 347 3.14 19.60 -16.70
N TYR A 348 2.59 19.02 -15.64
CA TYR A 348 1.27 18.41 -15.70
C TYR A 348 0.13 19.42 -15.87
N ARG A 349 0.24 20.64 -15.32
CA ARG A 349 -0.71 21.73 -15.63
C ARG A 349 -0.69 22.06 -17.11
N VAL A 350 0.50 22.15 -17.72
CA VAL A 350 0.66 22.36 -19.17
C VAL A 350 -0.01 21.23 -19.94
N ARG A 351 0.23 19.95 -19.58
CA ARG A 351 -0.44 18.79 -20.20
C ARG A 351 -1.97 18.91 -20.12
N CYS A 352 -2.51 19.32 -18.98
CA CYS A 352 -3.95 19.53 -18.82
C CYS A 352 -4.51 20.63 -19.74
N PHE A 353 -3.82 21.79 -19.82
CA PHE A 353 -4.26 22.88 -20.70
C PHE A 353 -4.17 22.52 -22.18
N LEU A 354 -3.14 21.79 -22.60
CA LEU A 354 -3.05 21.28 -23.97
C LEU A 354 -4.19 20.32 -24.30
N GLN A 355 -4.59 19.47 -23.34
CA GLN A 355 -5.72 18.56 -23.51
C GLN A 355 -7.07 19.31 -23.60
N LYS A 356 -7.21 20.45 -22.90
CA LYS A 356 -8.36 21.35 -23.02
C LYS A 356 -8.38 22.18 -24.32
N GLY A 357 -7.24 22.30 -25.00
CA GLY A 357 -7.07 23.19 -26.15
C GLY A 357 -6.64 24.63 -25.78
N ASP A 358 -6.38 24.90 -24.50
CA ASP A 358 -5.96 26.21 -23.99
C ASP A 358 -4.44 26.43 -24.19
N ASN A 359 -3.98 26.36 -25.43
CA ASN A 359 -2.56 26.36 -25.78
C ASN A 359 -1.84 27.67 -25.39
N LYS A 360 -2.58 28.80 -25.31
CA LYS A 360 -2.04 30.08 -24.85
C LYS A 360 -1.64 30.03 -23.37
N LEU A 361 -2.50 29.47 -22.51
CA LEU A 361 -2.22 29.33 -21.07
C LEU A 361 -1.07 28.34 -20.83
N ALA A 362 -1.06 27.23 -21.59
CA ALA A 362 0.04 26.27 -21.57
C ALA A 362 1.38 26.95 -21.85
N LEU A 363 1.45 27.80 -22.88
CA LEU A 363 2.68 28.53 -23.22
C LEU A 363 3.08 29.53 -22.13
N THR A 364 2.14 30.26 -21.55
CA THR A 364 2.43 31.22 -20.46
C THR A 364 3.06 30.54 -19.25
N ILE A 365 2.60 29.33 -18.90
CA ILE A 365 3.18 28.56 -17.79
C ILE A 365 4.60 28.13 -18.13
N LEU A 366 4.82 27.59 -19.34
CA LEU A 366 6.16 27.19 -19.80
C LEU A 366 7.15 28.36 -19.79
N GLN A 367 6.72 29.54 -20.21
CA GLN A 367 7.55 30.75 -20.18
C GLN A 367 7.95 31.14 -18.76
N LYS A 368 7.05 31.00 -17.77
CA LYS A 368 7.37 31.24 -16.36
C LYS A 368 8.38 30.24 -15.82
N MET A 369 8.23 28.96 -16.18
CA MET A 369 9.11 27.86 -15.75
C MET A 369 10.55 28.00 -16.28
N MET A 370 10.77 28.77 -17.36
CA MET A 370 12.09 29.01 -17.92
C MET A 370 13.10 29.55 -16.88
N ASN A 371 12.62 30.35 -15.93
CA ASN A 371 13.45 30.91 -14.86
C ASN A 371 13.86 29.87 -13.81
N ASP A 372 13.12 28.76 -13.71
CA ASP A 372 13.33 27.70 -12.70
C ASP A 372 14.17 26.53 -13.22
N ILE A 373 14.48 26.48 -14.52
CA ILE A 373 15.29 25.41 -15.15
C ILE A 373 16.63 25.21 -14.44
N ARG A 374 17.30 26.31 -14.05
CA ARG A 374 18.60 26.26 -13.36
C ARG A 374 18.57 25.54 -12.01
N LYS A 375 17.39 25.43 -11.38
CA LYS A 375 17.22 24.76 -10.08
C LYS A 375 17.08 23.23 -10.21
N ILE A 376 17.00 22.72 -11.44
CA ILE A 376 16.66 21.33 -11.76
C ILE A 376 17.75 20.67 -12.59
N ASP A 377 18.57 21.45 -13.28
CA ASP A 377 19.73 20.98 -14.03
C ASP A 377 20.75 20.30 -13.09
N ASP A 378 21.05 19.03 -13.36
CA ASP A 378 22.01 18.20 -12.63
C ASP A 378 23.42 18.81 -12.61
N ARG A 379 23.76 19.66 -13.59
CA ARG A 379 25.05 20.37 -13.65
C ARG A 379 25.21 21.43 -12.54
N ALA A 380 24.11 21.81 -11.87
CA ALA A 380 24.09 22.76 -10.77
C ALA A 380 24.09 22.11 -9.36
N GLY A 381 24.33 20.79 -9.26
CA GLY A 381 24.43 20.09 -7.97
C GLY A 381 23.13 19.49 -7.43
N ALA A 382 22.21 19.11 -8.32
CA ALA A 382 20.97 18.44 -7.93
C ALA A 382 21.20 16.95 -7.55
N PRO A 383 20.43 16.37 -6.60
CA PRO A 383 20.65 15.01 -6.13
C PRO A 383 20.32 13.99 -7.22
N LYS A 384 21.34 13.23 -7.62
CA LYS A 384 21.32 12.21 -8.68
C LYS A 384 20.18 11.18 -8.57
N GLN A 385 19.63 10.89 -7.39
CA GLN A 385 18.78 9.69 -7.20
C GLN A 385 17.26 9.85 -7.43
N ALA A 386 16.69 11.05 -7.57
CA ALA A 386 15.26 11.15 -8.00
C ALA A 386 15.00 11.97 -9.26
N ILE A 387 16.01 12.67 -9.78
CA ILE A 387 15.95 13.36 -11.08
C ILE A 387 16.37 12.41 -12.21
N GLN A 388 17.22 11.40 -11.94
CA GLN A 388 17.71 10.47 -12.97
C GLN A 388 16.64 9.57 -13.60
N ASP A 389 15.56 9.22 -12.89
CA ASP A 389 14.51 8.35 -13.46
C ASP A 389 13.47 9.11 -14.31
N ARG A 390 13.44 10.46 -14.25
CA ARG A 390 12.49 11.29 -15.00
C ARG A 390 13.23 12.48 -15.59
N ASN A 391 13.47 12.44 -16.90
CA ASN A 391 14.11 13.53 -17.63
C ASN A 391 13.16 14.74 -17.76
N LEU A 392 12.95 15.48 -16.67
CA LEU A 392 11.99 16.59 -16.56
C LEU A 392 12.30 17.73 -17.54
N LEU A 393 13.59 17.96 -17.83
CA LEU A 393 14.02 18.94 -18.82
C LEU A 393 13.62 18.52 -20.22
N HIS A 394 13.84 17.24 -20.58
CA HIS A 394 13.37 16.70 -21.85
C HIS A 394 11.84 16.85 -22.00
N ASP A 395 11.09 16.53 -20.94
CA ASP A 395 9.63 16.71 -20.91
C ASP A 395 9.22 18.17 -21.11
N TYR A 396 9.93 19.12 -20.49
CA TYR A 396 9.71 20.56 -20.69
C TYR A 396 9.91 20.96 -22.15
N HIS A 397 11.04 20.58 -22.76
CA HIS A 397 11.35 20.91 -24.15
C HIS A 397 10.31 20.30 -25.12
N LEU A 398 9.92 19.05 -24.89
CA LEU A 398 8.91 18.36 -25.68
C LEU A 398 7.53 19.05 -25.58
N LEU A 399 7.09 19.39 -24.37
CA LEU A 399 5.82 20.09 -24.17
C LEU A 399 5.85 21.50 -24.77
N ARG A 400 6.97 22.22 -24.67
CA ARG A 400 7.12 23.54 -25.28
C ARG A 400 7.03 23.47 -26.80
N ARG A 401 7.75 22.54 -27.42
CA ARG A 401 7.66 22.28 -28.87
C ARG A 401 6.23 21.97 -29.29
N LYS A 402 5.59 21.02 -28.61
CA LYS A 402 4.20 20.62 -28.87
C LYS A 402 3.23 21.81 -28.79
N THR A 403 3.38 22.64 -27.76
CA THR A 403 2.55 23.85 -27.55
C THR A 403 2.73 24.86 -28.69
N LEU A 404 3.98 25.12 -29.10
CA LEU A 404 4.28 26.05 -30.19
C LEU A 404 3.73 25.56 -31.53
N ILE A 405 3.85 24.26 -31.83
CA ILE A 405 3.26 23.64 -33.03
C ILE A 405 1.74 23.81 -33.03
N GLN A 406 1.07 23.55 -31.90
CA GLN A 406 -0.38 23.71 -31.77
C GLN A 406 -0.84 25.18 -31.86
N LEU A 407 0.05 26.14 -31.63
CA LEU A 407 -0.19 27.58 -31.85
C LEU A 407 0.21 28.04 -33.27
N GLY A 408 0.68 27.14 -34.14
CA GLY A 408 1.13 27.48 -35.50
C GLY A 408 2.54 28.09 -35.58
N ARG A 409 3.28 28.16 -34.47
CA ARG A 409 4.62 28.75 -34.36
C ARG A 409 5.72 27.72 -34.62
N LYS A 410 5.72 27.13 -35.83
CA LYS A 410 6.60 25.99 -36.16
C LYS A 410 8.09 26.34 -36.17
N MET A 411 8.48 27.52 -36.66
CA MET A 411 9.89 27.94 -36.70
C MET A 411 10.51 27.97 -35.30
N GLU A 412 9.84 28.60 -34.33
CA GLU A 412 10.29 28.61 -32.93
C GLU A 412 10.29 27.23 -32.27
N ALA A 413 9.46 26.31 -32.77
CA ALA A 413 9.41 24.95 -32.27
C ALA A 413 10.61 24.12 -32.74
N ASP A 414 11.16 24.41 -33.92
CA ASP A 414 12.33 23.72 -34.48
C ASP A 414 13.65 24.24 -33.90
N GLU A 415 13.67 25.44 -33.32
CA GLU A 415 14.82 26.00 -32.59
C GLU A 415 15.08 25.34 -31.22
N ILE A 416 14.16 24.50 -30.72
CA ILE A 416 14.30 23.85 -29.42
C ILE A 416 15.18 22.60 -29.54
N SER A 417 16.41 22.65 -29.00
CA SER A 417 17.33 21.51 -28.91
C SER A 417 16.91 20.49 -27.84
N TYR A 418 17.33 19.23 -28.03
CA TYR A 418 17.00 18.06 -27.20
C TYR A 418 18.12 17.63 -26.22
N ASP A 419 19.26 18.33 -26.23
CA ASP A 419 20.48 17.96 -25.52
C ASP A 419 20.55 18.42 -24.06
#